data_AF-A0A0F2P823-F1
#
_entry.id   AF-A0A0F2P823-F1
#
_cell.length_a   1.000
_cell.length_b   1.000
_cell.length_c   1.000
_cell.angle_alpha   90.00
_cell.angle_beta   90.00
_cell.angle_gamma   90.00
#
_symmetry.space_group_name_H-M   'P 1'
#
loop_
_entity.id
_entity.type
_entity.pdbx_description
1 polymer ?
#
loop_
_entity_poly.entity_id
_entity_poly.type
_entity_poly.pdbx_seq_one_letter_code
_entity_poly.pdbx_strand_id
1 'polypeptide(L)'
;MTKDITTQELLYKLVDSLATISGNAQMASFIDHPKWSVKYVRAIIDELDNALALLQQVAEICDSENQDTEAYFGDTEQLYH
;
A
#
# COMPACT_ATOMS: atom_id res chain seq x y z
N MET A 1 -16.70 12.64 -1.58
CA MET A 1 -17.19 11.29 -1.23
C MET A 1 -16.48 10.17 -2.01
N THR A 2 -16.06 10.38 -3.26
CA THR A 2 -15.38 9.34 -4.07
C THR A 2 -13.91 9.09 -3.70
N LYS A 3 -13.11 10.12 -3.37
CA LYS A 3 -11.68 9.95 -2.97
C LYS A 3 -11.50 9.04 -1.74
N ASP A 4 -12.36 9.20 -0.74
CA ASP A 4 -12.32 8.46 0.53
C ASP A 4 -12.57 6.94 0.34
N ILE A 5 -13.46 6.59 -0.61
CA ILE A 5 -13.72 5.19 -1.00
C ILE A 5 -12.49 4.60 -1.70
N THR A 6 -11.82 5.36 -2.57
CA THR A 6 -10.61 4.91 -3.26
C THR A 6 -9.44 4.65 -2.30
N THR A 7 -9.25 5.51 -1.30
CA THR A 7 -8.21 5.32 -0.28
C THR A 7 -8.48 4.09 0.58
N GLN A 8 -9.72 3.90 1.02
CA GLN A 8 -10.12 2.70 1.78
C GLN A 8 -9.91 1.42 0.97
N GLU A 9 -10.29 1.40 -0.31
CA GLU A 9 -10.06 0.25 -1.19
C GLU A 9 -8.57 -0.07 -1.38
N LEU A 10 -7.71 0.95 -1.51
CA LEU A 10 -6.26 0.77 -1.61
C LEU A 10 -5.66 0.21 -0.32
N LEU A 11 -6.12 0.69 0.84
CA LEU A 11 -5.69 0.16 2.13
C LEU A 11 -6.11 -1.29 2.32
N TYR A 12 -7.34 -1.67 1.94
CA TYR A 12 -7.77 -3.06 1.97
C TYR A 12 -6.91 -3.96 1.06
N LYS A 13 -6.64 -3.52 -0.17
CA LYS A 13 -5.74 -4.25 -1.09
C LYS A 13 -4.34 -4.43 -0.52
N LEU A 14 -3.80 -3.41 0.14
CA LEU A 14 -2.49 -3.48 0.78
C LEU A 14 -2.49 -4.50 1.93
N VAL A 15 -3.53 -4.49 2.77
CA VAL A 15 -3.67 -5.47 3.87
C VAL A 15 -3.76 -6.90 3.33
N ASP A 16 -4.53 -7.13 2.27
CA ASP A 16 -4.65 -8.44 1.62
C ASP A 16 -3.31 -8.92 1.02
N SER A 17 -2.56 -8.00 0.40
CA SER A 17 -1.22 -8.27 -0.13
C SER A 17 -0.25 -8.69 0.98
N LEU A 18 -0.23 -7.96 2.10
CA LEU A 18 0.58 -8.29 3.27
C LEU A 18 0.17 -9.63 3.92
N ALA A 19 -1.13 -9.94 3.95
CA ALA A 19 -1.63 -11.23 4.43
C ALA A 19 -1.13 -12.39 3.55
N THR A 20 -1.12 -12.19 2.23
CA THR A 20 -0.59 -13.16 1.26
C THR A 20 0.92 -13.41 1.47
N ILE A 21 1.70 -12.35 1.65
CA ILE A 21 3.13 -12.43 2.00
C ILE A 21 3.32 -13.25 3.28
N SER A 22 2.57 -12.93 4.33
CA SER A 22 2.65 -13.63 5.62
C SER A 22 2.30 -15.12 5.48
N GLY A 23 1.23 -15.46 4.76
CA GLY A 23 0.82 -16.84 4.52
C GLY A 23 1.88 -17.64 3.77
N ASN A 24 2.45 -17.08 2.71
CA ASN A 24 3.53 -17.71 1.95
C ASN A 24 4.81 -17.86 2.78
N ALA A 25 5.15 -16.89 3.62
CA ALA A 25 6.31 -16.96 4.52
C ALA A 25 6.16 -18.09 5.55
N GLN A 26 4.96 -18.23 6.12
CA GLN A 26 4.65 -19.36 7.01
C GLN A 26 4.84 -20.69 6.27
N MET A 27 4.25 -20.85 5.08
CA MET A 27 4.42 -22.09 4.30
C MET A 27 5.88 -22.37 3.93
N ALA A 28 6.65 -21.35 3.54
CA ALA A 28 8.07 -21.48 3.25
C ALA A 28 8.88 -21.95 4.46
N SER A 29 8.46 -21.58 5.67
CA SER A 29 9.15 -21.93 6.92
C SER A 29 8.90 -23.38 7.39
N PHE A 30 7.76 -23.97 7.01
CA PHE A 30 7.39 -25.34 7.39
C PHE A 30 7.75 -26.41 6.35
N ILE A 31 7.97 -26.01 5.09
CA ILE A 31 8.16 -26.97 4.00
C ILE A 31 9.63 -27.30 3.80
N ASP A 32 10.00 -28.54 4.12
CA ASP A 32 11.36 -29.08 3.92
C ASP A 32 11.68 -29.38 2.45
N HIS A 33 10.69 -29.39 1.55
CA HIS A 33 10.91 -29.70 0.15
C HIS A 33 11.49 -28.48 -0.61
N PRO A 34 12.75 -28.50 -1.10
CA PRO A 34 13.43 -27.31 -1.60
C PRO A 34 12.73 -26.62 -2.77
N LYS A 35 12.16 -27.38 -3.72
CA LYS A 35 11.43 -26.79 -4.86
C LYS A 35 10.14 -26.08 -4.45
N TRP A 36 9.52 -26.52 -3.36
CA TRP A 36 8.26 -25.95 -2.87
C TRP A 36 8.57 -24.72 -2.04
N SER A 37 9.59 -24.76 -1.19
CA SER A 37 10.14 -23.57 -0.52
C SER A 37 10.48 -22.45 -1.52
N VAL A 38 11.20 -22.76 -2.60
CA VAL A 38 11.51 -21.77 -3.66
C VAL A 38 10.25 -21.17 -4.31
N LYS A 39 9.19 -21.97 -4.48
CA LYS A 39 7.92 -21.46 -5.03
C LYS A 39 7.29 -20.41 -4.10
N TYR A 40 7.24 -20.67 -2.79
CA TYR A 40 6.71 -19.70 -1.83
C TYR A 40 7.58 -18.46 -1.74
N VAL A 41 8.92 -18.61 -1.78
CA VAL A 41 9.84 -17.47 -1.81
C VAL A 41 9.61 -16.59 -3.03
N ARG A 42 9.40 -17.17 -4.22
CA ARG A 42 9.04 -16.40 -5.42
C ARG A 42 7.70 -15.68 -5.28
N ALA A 43 6.68 -16.38 -4.78
CA ALA A 43 5.38 -15.77 -4.53
C ALA A 43 5.44 -14.60 -3.54
N ILE A 44 6.32 -14.67 -2.53
CA ILE A 44 6.57 -13.55 -1.60
C ILE A 44 7.19 -12.36 -2.34
N ILE A 45 8.20 -12.61 -3.19
CA ILE A 45 8.88 -11.55 -3.95
C ILE A 45 7.89 -10.85 -4.89
N ASP A 46 7.12 -11.63 -5.66
CA ASP A 46 6.15 -11.08 -6.61
C ASP A 46 5.07 -10.24 -5.88
N GLU A 47 4.63 -10.69 -4.69
CA GLU A 47 3.64 -9.96 -3.90
C GLU A 47 4.22 -8.72 -3.20
N LEU A 48 5.51 -8.71 -2.86
CA LEU A 48 6.18 -7.51 -2.32
C LEU A 48 6.22 -6.36 -3.33
N ASP A 49 6.42 -6.66 -4.62
CA ASP A 49 6.37 -5.64 -5.67
C ASP A 49 4.96 -5.03 -5.78
N ASN A 50 3.92 -5.85 -5.65
CA ASN A 50 2.53 -5.39 -5.61
C ASN A 50 2.24 -4.53 -4.36
N ALA A 51 2.66 -4.98 -3.18
CA ALA A 51 2.52 -4.22 -1.93
C ALA A 51 3.23 -2.87 -1.99
N LEU A 52 4.42 -2.81 -2.60
CA LEU A 52 5.18 -1.58 -2.80
C LEU A 52 4.42 -0.58 -3.70
N ALA A 53 3.86 -1.05 -4.82
CA ALA A 53 3.07 -0.21 -5.71
C ALA A 53 1.79 0.33 -5.03
N LEU A 54 1.17 -0.46 -4.17
CA LEU A 54 0.01 -0.01 -3.37
C LEU A 54 0.40 1.03 -2.31
N LEU A 55 1.53 0.82 -1.64
CA LEU A 55 2.08 1.79 -0.67
C LEU A 55 2.39 3.14 -1.34
N GLN A 56 2.97 3.13 -2.54
CA GLN A 56 3.26 4.35 -3.29
C GLN A 56 1.97 5.11 -3.64
N GLN A 57 0.93 4.42 -4.11
CA GLN A 57 -0.36 5.05 -4.39
C GLN A 57 -1.02 5.66 -3.14
N VAL A 58 -0.92 4.98 -1.99
CA VAL A 58 -1.42 5.52 -0.71
C VAL A 58 -0.62 6.77 -0.30
N ALA A 59 0.70 6.74 -0.44
CA ALA A 59 1.55 7.89 -0.13
C ALA A 59 1.23 9.11 -1.02
N GLU A 60 1.05 8.90 -2.33
CA GLU A 60 0.65 9.97 -3.26
C GLU A 60 -0.68 10.62 -2.88
N ILE A 61 -1.66 9.82 -2.44
CA ILE A 61 -2.93 10.35 -1.96
C ILE A 61 -2.71 11.21 -0.71
N CYS A 62 -1.99 10.70 0.29
CA CYS A 62 -1.69 11.45 1.52
C CYS A 62 -0.96 12.77 1.24
N ASP A 63 0.02 12.75 0.34
CA ASP A 63 0.78 13.95 -0.04
C ASP A 63 -0.11 14.95 -0.78
N SER A 64 -1.01 14.49 -1.66
CA SER A 64 -1.96 15.34 -2.38
C SER A 64 -2.98 15.99 -1.43
N GLU A 65 -3.44 15.27 -0.41
CA GLU A 65 -4.35 15.80 0.60
C GLU A 65 -3.66 16.85 1.50
N ASN A 66 -2.37 16.65 1.79
CA ASN A 66 -1.59 17.61 2.56
C ASN A 66 -1.34 18.91 1.77
N GLN A 67 -1.04 18.80 0.46
CA GLN A 67 -0.88 19.95 -0.43
C GLN A 67 -2.20 20.71 -0.68
N ASP A 68 -3.32 20.01 -0.88
CA ASP A 68 -4.65 20.63 -1.01
C ASP A 68 -5.01 21.43 0.25
N THR A 69 -4.58 20.95 1.43
CA THR A 69 -4.80 21.62 2.71
C THR A 69 -3.95 22.88 2.85
N GLU A 70 -2.64 22.81 2.55
CA GLU A 70 -1.75 23.98 2.58
C GLU A 70 -2.14 25.07 1.58
N ALA A 71 -2.58 24.70 0.37
CA ALA A 71 -3.05 25.63 -0.65
C ALA A 71 -4.31 26.40 -0.21
N TYR A 72 -5.28 25.71 0.41
CA TYR A 72 -6.51 26.34 0.91
C TYR A 72 -6.24 27.38 2.03
N PHE A 73 -5.28 27.10 2.92
CA PHE A 73 -4.89 28.05 3.96
C PHE A 73 -4.07 29.23 3.43
N GLY A 74 -3.20 29.00 2.44
CA GLY A 74 -2.44 30.08 1.79
C GLY A 74 -3.33 31.08 1.04
N ASP A 75 -4.36 30.61 0.34
CA ASP A 75 -5.30 31.46 -0.38
C ASP A 75 -6.24 32.26 0.56
N THR A 76 -6.56 31.69 1.73
CA THR A 76 -7.39 32.39 2.73
C THR A 76 -6.62 33.48 3.46
N GLU A 77 -5.32 33.32 3.74
CA GLU A 77 -4.50 34.41 4.31
C GLU A 77 -4.38 35.62 3.37
N GLN A 78 -4.35 35.42 2.05
CA GLN A 78 -4.30 36.51 1.07
C GLN A 78 -5.61 37.30 0.94
N LEU A 79 -6.75 36.72 1.33
CA LEU A 79 -8.06 37.37 1.25
C LEU A 79 -8.34 38.31 2.43
N TYR A 80 -7.56 38.22 3.52
CA TYR A 80 -7.72 39.03 4.73
C TYR A 80 -6.57 40.05 4.96
N HIS A 81 -5.70 40.21 3.96
CA HIS A 81 -4.64 41.24 3.89
C HIS A 81 -4.84 42.17 2.70
#